data_AF-A0A936XT96-F1
#
_entry.id   AF-A0A936XT96-F1
#
_cell.length_a   1.000
_cell.length_b   1.000
_cell.length_c   1.000
_cell.angle_alpha   90.00
_cell.angle_beta   90.00
_cell.angle_gamma   90.00
#
_symmetry.space_group_name_H-M   'P 1'
#
loop_
_entity.id
_entity.type
_entity.pdbx_description
1 polymer ?
#
loop_
_entity_poly.entity_id
_entity_poly.type
_entity_poly.pdbx_seq_one_letter_code
_entity_poly.pdbx_strand_id
1 'polypeptide(L)'
;MYLVLTAILALNVSAEVIEAFKTVDKSLQGSNANLTTANAVLYKSLDDKMKDDQYKAQAAIWQPKAVLSKQHSDEVIKYIEDLKLQLMQAAGLKEDGSFKEDNLDASTRLFETGGKGDELKAKLEDYKKKMLAIDSSFPARFSTNFPVNTDPVPSKEGGTKNFTTGYFHMTPTVAALTMLSKFQNNVKNAENTISSYIHSKIGAVEFVYDQFAAVVGQSSNYVMPGEKVTITAGVGAYSTAAQPQITIGGAPVPVNADGVAIKEFNADGGGERSIPVNVTYTKPDGTKETKTFPIKYTVGTPGGAAVMLDKMNVFYIGVDNPITIGSPTGWDKTTVSITGGTISGTGSKRVVKVSAIGAASITVTADGKPSKFDFRIKRIPDPIIKVGPSSGGRMQAVVFRSQQFVRADLENFDFEAKFSVTGGTVYFMNPGDRNVKQISLTSGSLAGAAEYMRTLAPGSTVIFDNIRVVGPDGQPRTIQNPPGFSLF
;
A
#
# COMPACT_ATOMS: atom_id res chain seq x y z
N MET A 1 81.04 -17.54 -61.43
CA MET A 1 79.75 -17.41 -62.16
C MET A 1 78.72 -18.46 -61.72
N TYR A 2 79.10 -19.71 -61.45
CA TYR A 2 78.19 -20.77 -60.96
C TYR A 2 77.59 -20.49 -59.56
N LEU A 3 78.38 -20.00 -58.60
CA LEU A 3 77.93 -19.63 -57.24
C LEU A 3 76.90 -18.49 -57.22
N VAL A 4 76.98 -17.57 -58.18
CA VAL A 4 76.03 -16.46 -58.32
C VAL A 4 74.71 -16.97 -58.91
N LEU A 5 74.77 -17.89 -59.88
CA LEU A 5 73.59 -18.50 -60.47
C LEU A 5 72.83 -19.41 -59.47
N THR A 6 73.55 -20.18 -58.66
CA THR A 6 72.94 -21.00 -57.59
C THR A 6 72.39 -20.15 -56.45
N ALA A 7 73.02 -19.02 -56.12
CA ALA A 7 72.47 -18.05 -55.17
C ALA A 7 71.20 -17.37 -55.70
N ILE A 8 71.12 -17.06 -57.00
CA ILE A 8 69.91 -16.51 -57.64
C ILE A 8 68.78 -17.55 -57.68
N LEU A 9 69.09 -18.83 -57.93
CA LEU A 9 68.09 -19.90 -57.89
C LEU A 9 67.58 -20.17 -56.47
N ALA A 10 68.44 -20.04 -55.45
CA ALA A 10 68.08 -20.13 -54.05
C ALA A 10 67.30 -18.90 -53.53
N LEU A 11 67.32 -17.79 -54.27
CA LEU A 11 66.54 -16.58 -53.98
C LEU A 11 65.08 -16.72 -54.44
N ASN A 12 64.78 -17.64 -55.35
CA ASN A 12 63.41 -17.88 -55.80
C ASN A 12 62.62 -18.65 -54.74
N VAL A 13 61.41 -18.15 -54.47
CA VAL A 13 60.50 -18.74 -53.50
C VAL A 13 59.89 -19.99 -54.10
N SER A 14 59.84 -21.10 -53.36
CA SER A 14 59.29 -22.36 -53.87
C SER A 14 57.80 -22.24 -54.17
N ALA A 15 57.32 -22.94 -55.20
CA ALA A 15 55.92 -22.94 -55.59
C ALA A 15 54.97 -23.36 -54.45
N GLU A 16 55.42 -24.29 -53.60
CA GLU A 16 54.68 -24.75 -52.42
C GLU A 16 54.50 -23.63 -51.38
N VAL A 17 55.52 -22.78 -51.18
CA VAL A 17 55.44 -21.64 -50.26
C VAL A 17 54.50 -20.57 -50.82
N ILE A 18 54.53 -20.30 -52.12
CA ILE A 18 53.61 -19.38 -52.80
C ILE A 18 52.16 -19.86 -52.63
N GLU A 19 51.88 -21.13 -52.87
CA GLU A 19 50.54 -21.70 -52.72
C GLU A 19 50.04 -21.68 -51.27
N ALA A 20 50.94 -21.87 -50.29
CA ALA A 20 50.61 -21.71 -48.88
C ALA A 20 50.19 -20.26 -48.56
N PHE A 21 50.91 -19.25 -49.07
CA PHE A 21 50.52 -17.84 -48.90
C PHE A 21 49.18 -17.52 -49.57
N LYS A 22 48.91 -18.06 -50.76
CA LYS A 22 47.59 -17.91 -51.43
C LYS A 22 46.47 -18.52 -50.62
N THR A 23 46.70 -19.68 -50.02
CA THR A 23 45.72 -20.35 -49.15
C THR A 23 45.42 -19.49 -47.92
N VAL A 24 46.45 -18.93 -47.28
CA VAL A 24 46.28 -18.01 -46.13
C VAL A 24 45.56 -16.73 -46.56
N ASP A 25 45.94 -16.15 -47.70
CA ASP A 25 45.30 -14.94 -48.23
C ASP A 25 43.81 -15.16 -48.50
N LYS A 26 43.45 -16.27 -49.15
CA LYS A 26 42.06 -16.66 -49.40
C LYS A 26 41.26 -16.83 -48.10
N SER A 27 41.87 -17.43 -47.07
CA SER A 27 41.27 -17.55 -45.74
C SER A 27 41.03 -16.19 -45.09
N LEU A 28 42.02 -15.28 -45.17
CA LEU A 28 41.91 -13.91 -44.67
C LEU A 28 40.85 -13.11 -45.42
N GLN A 29 40.76 -13.25 -46.74
CA GLN A 29 39.70 -12.63 -47.55
C GLN A 29 38.30 -13.16 -47.14
N GLY A 30 38.16 -14.46 -46.91
CA GLY A 30 36.92 -15.04 -46.37
C GLY A 30 36.57 -14.50 -44.98
N SER A 31 37.56 -14.38 -44.08
CA SER A 31 37.39 -13.76 -42.77
C SER A 31 36.99 -12.28 -42.87
N ASN A 32 37.58 -11.53 -43.81
CA ASN A 32 37.22 -10.14 -44.08
C ASN A 32 35.78 -10.00 -44.58
N ALA A 33 35.32 -10.91 -45.45
CA ALA A 33 33.93 -10.94 -45.90
C ALA A 33 32.98 -11.23 -44.73
N ASN A 34 33.31 -12.20 -43.87
CA ASN A 34 32.51 -12.51 -42.68
C ASN A 34 32.42 -11.35 -41.69
N LEU A 35 33.55 -10.67 -41.41
CA LEU A 35 33.57 -9.49 -40.55
C LEU A 35 32.77 -8.34 -41.17
N THR A 36 32.81 -8.18 -42.50
CA THR A 36 32.00 -7.16 -43.20
C THR A 36 30.51 -7.42 -43.00
N THR A 37 30.08 -8.68 -43.15
CA THR A 37 28.69 -9.09 -42.90
C THR A 37 28.31 -8.90 -41.43
N ALA A 38 29.17 -9.30 -40.49
CA ALA A 38 28.92 -9.14 -39.06
C ALA A 38 28.77 -7.65 -38.68
N ASN A 39 29.65 -6.78 -39.19
CA ASN A 39 29.57 -5.35 -38.98
C ASN A 39 28.29 -4.77 -39.60
N ALA A 40 27.91 -5.19 -40.81
CA ALA A 40 26.66 -4.75 -41.44
C ALA A 40 25.41 -5.13 -40.62
N VAL A 41 25.39 -6.33 -40.04
CA VAL A 41 24.30 -6.76 -39.12
C VAL A 41 24.26 -5.89 -37.87
N LEU A 42 25.42 -5.59 -37.27
CA LEU A 42 25.50 -4.70 -36.10
C LEU A 42 24.97 -3.31 -36.42
N TYR A 43 25.41 -2.69 -37.52
CA TYR A 43 24.93 -1.35 -37.91
C TYR A 43 23.44 -1.33 -38.22
N LYS A 44 22.91 -2.35 -38.90
CA LYS A 44 21.47 -2.47 -39.13
C LYS A 44 20.70 -2.56 -37.80
N SER A 45 21.19 -3.36 -36.86
CA SER A 45 20.59 -3.44 -35.52
C SER A 45 20.66 -2.12 -34.75
N LEU A 46 21.75 -1.35 -34.89
CA LEU A 46 21.87 -0.02 -34.31
C LEU A 46 20.84 0.96 -34.89
N ASP A 47 20.64 0.94 -36.22
CA ASP A 47 19.65 1.78 -36.89
C ASP A 47 18.21 1.40 -36.51
N ASP A 48 17.92 0.10 -36.35
CA ASP A 48 16.61 -0.36 -35.89
C ASP A 48 16.35 0.06 -34.44
N LYS A 49 17.36 0.04 -33.56
CA LYS A 49 17.25 0.56 -32.18
C LYS A 49 17.03 2.09 -32.11
N MET A 50 17.32 2.85 -33.18
CA MET A 50 16.93 4.26 -33.22
C MET A 50 15.44 4.48 -33.49
N LYS A 51 14.76 3.49 -34.09
CA LYS A 51 13.32 3.53 -34.38
C LYS A 51 12.48 3.08 -33.19
N ASP A 52 13.10 2.40 -32.23
CA ASP A 52 12.45 1.93 -31.00
C ASP A 52 12.53 3.02 -29.93
N ASP A 53 11.36 3.48 -29.47
CA ASP A 53 11.25 4.55 -28.48
C ASP A 53 11.92 4.22 -27.14
N GLN A 54 12.05 2.93 -26.79
CA GLN A 54 12.73 2.49 -25.57
C GLN A 54 14.25 2.74 -25.62
N TYR A 55 14.86 2.60 -26.80
CA TYR A 55 16.32 2.65 -26.96
C TYR A 55 16.80 3.96 -27.59
N LYS A 56 15.89 4.78 -28.14
CA LYS A 56 16.18 6.00 -28.88
C LYS A 56 17.11 6.99 -28.17
N ALA A 57 16.94 7.20 -26.87
CA ALA A 57 17.76 8.14 -26.09
C ALA A 57 19.23 7.69 -26.00
N GLN A 58 19.47 6.40 -25.73
CA GLN A 58 20.83 5.84 -25.70
C GLN A 58 21.38 5.67 -27.11
N ALA A 59 20.56 5.24 -28.07
CA ALA A 59 20.96 5.09 -29.46
C ALA A 59 21.40 6.43 -30.09
N ALA A 60 20.75 7.55 -29.75
CA ALA A 60 21.15 8.88 -30.24
C ALA A 60 22.57 9.31 -29.79
N ILE A 61 23.04 8.83 -28.64
CA ILE A 61 24.38 9.15 -28.12
C ILE A 61 25.45 8.25 -28.78
N TRP A 62 25.11 6.97 -28.97
CA TRP A 62 26.05 5.92 -29.31
C TRP A 62 26.11 5.61 -30.82
N GLN A 63 25.03 5.85 -31.57
CA GLN A 63 24.98 5.60 -33.01
C GLN A 63 25.94 6.51 -33.81
N PRO A 64 26.05 7.83 -33.54
CA PRO A 64 27.02 8.68 -34.25
C PRO A 64 28.47 8.20 -34.04
N LYS A 65 28.77 7.68 -32.86
CA LYS A 65 30.08 7.10 -32.52
C LYS A 65 30.36 5.82 -33.32
N ALA A 66 29.35 4.98 -33.53
CA ALA A 66 29.46 3.80 -34.38
C ALA A 66 29.69 4.17 -35.86
N VAL A 67 29.00 5.20 -36.35
CA VAL A 67 29.17 5.71 -37.72
C VAL A 67 30.58 6.29 -37.92
N LEU A 68 31.10 7.03 -36.95
CA LEU A 68 32.49 7.54 -36.99
C LEU A 68 33.51 6.38 -37.02
N SER A 69 33.30 5.34 -36.21
CA SER A 69 34.12 4.12 -36.23
C SER A 69 34.16 3.51 -37.63
N LYS A 70 32.99 3.34 -38.27
CA LYS A 70 32.88 2.83 -39.63
C LYS A 70 33.65 3.67 -40.65
N GLN A 71 33.46 5.00 -40.60
CA GLN A 71 34.12 5.93 -41.52
C GLN A 71 35.66 5.81 -41.45
N HIS A 72 36.21 5.78 -40.25
CA HIS A 72 37.65 5.61 -40.05
C HIS A 72 38.15 4.24 -40.54
N SER A 73 37.37 3.17 -40.35
CA SER A 73 37.72 1.83 -40.85
C SER A 73 37.69 1.77 -42.39
N ASP A 74 36.66 2.33 -43.02
CA ASP A 74 36.49 2.35 -44.47
C ASP A 74 37.62 3.13 -45.17
N GLU A 75 38.06 4.26 -44.59
CA GLU A 75 39.20 5.05 -45.09
C GLU A 75 40.50 4.23 -45.15
N VAL A 76 40.80 3.48 -44.10
CA VAL A 76 42.03 2.67 -44.01
C VAL A 76 41.92 1.44 -44.90
N ILE A 77 40.76 0.78 -44.94
CA ILE A 77 40.53 -0.39 -45.79
C ILE A 77 40.72 -0.01 -47.27
N LYS A 78 40.12 1.10 -47.71
CA LYS A 78 40.27 1.61 -49.08
C LYS A 78 41.73 1.92 -49.42
N TYR A 79 42.48 2.51 -48.49
CA TYR A 79 43.91 2.75 -48.67
C TYR A 79 44.70 1.43 -48.80
N ILE A 80 44.38 0.40 -48.01
CA ILE A 80 45.03 -0.90 -48.14
C ILE A 80 44.67 -1.59 -49.46
N GLU A 81 43.42 -1.45 -49.95
CA GLU A 81 43.02 -1.96 -51.27
C GLU A 81 43.79 -1.29 -52.41
N ASP A 82 43.99 0.02 -52.33
CA ASP A 82 44.80 0.77 -53.28
C ASP A 82 46.28 0.32 -53.24
N LEU A 83 46.85 0.11 -52.05
CA LEU A 83 48.21 -0.45 -51.91
C LEU A 83 48.34 -1.86 -52.50
N LYS A 84 47.32 -2.71 -52.36
CA LYS A 84 47.31 -4.03 -53.00
C LYS A 84 47.34 -3.92 -54.52
N LEU A 85 46.55 -3.01 -55.09
CA LEU A 85 46.54 -2.75 -56.53
C LEU A 85 47.90 -2.23 -57.02
N GLN A 86 48.48 -1.25 -56.32
CA GLN A 86 49.81 -0.70 -56.65
C GLN A 86 50.91 -1.76 -56.55
N LEU A 87 50.83 -2.67 -55.57
CA LEU A 87 51.77 -3.77 -55.43
C LEU A 87 51.66 -4.76 -56.59
N MET A 88 50.43 -5.11 -57.00
CA MET A 88 50.20 -5.95 -58.18
C MET A 88 50.75 -5.28 -59.45
N GLN A 89 50.53 -3.98 -59.63
CA GLN A 89 51.09 -3.20 -60.74
C GLN A 89 52.62 -3.19 -60.72
N ALA A 90 53.24 -2.97 -59.56
CA ALA A 90 54.70 -2.99 -59.39
C ALA A 90 55.31 -4.39 -59.65
N ALA A 91 54.52 -5.45 -59.52
CA ALA A 91 54.89 -6.83 -59.86
C ALA A 91 54.64 -7.20 -61.34
N GLY A 92 54.18 -6.26 -62.16
CA GLY A 92 53.96 -6.45 -63.59
C GLY A 92 52.59 -7.04 -63.93
N LEU A 93 51.53 -6.51 -63.32
CA LEU A 93 50.13 -6.87 -63.62
C LEU A 93 49.84 -6.77 -65.13
N LYS A 94 49.40 -7.87 -65.71
CA LYS A 94 48.96 -7.97 -67.11
C LYS A 94 47.44 -7.81 -67.22
N GLU A 95 46.94 -7.58 -68.43
CA GLU A 95 45.50 -7.44 -68.72
C GLU A 95 44.68 -8.70 -68.37
N ASP A 96 45.33 -9.87 -68.31
CA ASP A 96 44.71 -11.14 -67.88
C ASP A 96 44.61 -11.32 -66.35
N GLY A 97 45.09 -10.35 -65.57
CA GLY A 97 45.11 -10.39 -64.11
C GLY A 97 46.28 -11.16 -63.50
N SER A 98 47.18 -11.72 -64.32
CA SER A 98 48.39 -12.38 -63.84
C SER A 98 49.49 -11.37 -63.48
N PHE A 99 50.24 -11.65 -62.42
CA PHE A 99 51.40 -10.87 -61.96
C PHE A 99 52.50 -11.80 -61.46
N LYS A 100 53.72 -11.29 -61.28
CA LYS A 100 54.83 -12.10 -60.75
C LYS A 100 54.68 -12.28 -59.23
N GLU A 101 54.16 -13.44 -58.82
CA GLU A 101 53.87 -13.76 -57.41
C GLU A 101 55.12 -13.86 -56.52
N ASP A 102 56.26 -14.25 -57.09
CA ASP A 102 57.56 -14.46 -56.44
C ASP A 102 58.48 -13.22 -56.45
N ASN A 103 58.03 -12.10 -57.01
CA ASN A 103 58.85 -10.89 -57.15
C ASN A 103 59.16 -10.28 -55.77
N LEU A 104 60.43 -10.38 -55.35
CA LEU A 104 60.95 -9.86 -54.07
C LEU A 104 61.22 -8.35 -54.10
N ASP A 105 61.47 -7.79 -55.28
CA ASP A 105 61.82 -6.38 -55.43
C ASP A 105 60.58 -5.48 -55.51
N ALA A 106 59.44 -5.99 -55.96
CA ALA A 106 58.22 -5.21 -56.10
C ALA A 106 57.72 -4.65 -54.76
N SER A 107 57.72 -5.48 -53.72
CA SER A 107 57.39 -5.07 -52.35
C SER A 107 58.40 -4.07 -51.79
N THR A 108 59.69 -4.37 -51.93
CA THR A 108 60.79 -3.52 -51.45
C THR A 108 60.76 -2.13 -52.11
N ARG A 109 60.58 -2.07 -53.44
CA ARG A 109 60.48 -0.80 -54.18
C ARG A 109 59.26 0.03 -53.76
N LEU A 110 58.10 -0.60 -53.57
CA LEU A 110 56.88 0.14 -53.23
C LEU A 110 56.89 0.62 -51.78
N PHE A 111 57.24 -0.26 -50.83
CA PHE A 111 57.10 0.01 -49.41
C PHE A 111 58.32 0.69 -48.79
N GLU A 112 59.55 0.31 -49.18
CA GLU A 112 60.77 0.95 -48.67
C GLU A 112 61.20 2.14 -49.53
N THR A 113 61.50 1.93 -50.82
CA THR A 113 61.98 3.02 -51.68
C THR A 113 60.90 4.06 -51.98
N GLY A 114 59.64 3.61 -52.12
CA GLY A 114 58.47 4.46 -52.37
C GLY A 114 57.84 5.05 -51.11
N GLY A 115 58.34 4.74 -49.92
CA GLY A 115 57.86 5.29 -48.64
C GLY A 115 56.44 4.87 -48.23
N LYS A 116 55.75 4.01 -49.01
CA LYS A 116 54.37 3.59 -48.72
C LYS A 116 54.24 2.76 -47.46
N GLY A 117 55.31 2.10 -47.01
CA GLY A 117 55.32 1.34 -45.77
C GLY A 117 55.21 2.23 -44.54
N ASP A 118 55.93 3.36 -44.55
CA ASP A 118 55.87 4.35 -43.47
C ASP A 118 54.53 5.10 -43.48
N GLU A 119 53.97 5.39 -44.67
CA GLU A 119 52.62 5.95 -44.81
C GLU A 119 51.55 4.98 -44.26
N LEU A 120 51.66 3.68 -44.56
CA LEU A 120 50.77 2.65 -44.03
C LEU A 120 50.87 2.57 -42.50
N LYS A 121 52.10 2.55 -41.95
CA LYS A 121 52.32 2.57 -40.50
C LYS A 121 51.66 3.79 -39.85
N ALA A 122 51.90 4.98 -40.41
CA ALA A 122 51.33 6.23 -39.89
C ALA A 122 49.79 6.21 -39.93
N LYS A 123 49.18 5.72 -41.01
CA LYS A 123 47.72 5.57 -41.11
C LYS A 123 47.16 4.55 -40.12
N LEU A 124 47.85 3.45 -39.84
CA LEU A 124 47.42 2.46 -38.84
C LEU A 124 47.52 3.01 -37.41
N GLU A 125 48.55 3.80 -37.11
CA GLU A 125 48.71 4.48 -35.82
C GLU A 125 47.69 5.60 -35.63
N ASP A 126 47.43 6.39 -36.68
CA ASP A 126 46.39 7.42 -36.70
C ASP A 126 44.99 6.79 -36.54
N TYR A 127 44.72 5.66 -37.21
CA TYR A 127 43.49 4.90 -37.03
C TYR A 127 43.30 4.47 -35.58
N LYS A 128 44.32 3.89 -34.94
CA LYS A 128 44.26 3.51 -33.52
C LYS A 128 43.93 4.74 -32.64
N LYS A 129 44.58 5.88 -32.88
CA LYS A 129 44.31 7.12 -32.11
C LYS A 129 42.89 7.64 -32.32
N LYS A 130 42.43 7.72 -33.58
CA LYS A 130 41.08 8.15 -33.94
C LYS A 130 40.02 7.25 -33.31
N MET A 131 40.20 5.93 -33.40
CA MET A 131 39.28 4.96 -32.82
C MET A 131 39.18 5.09 -31.30
N LEU A 132 40.31 5.30 -30.60
CA LEU A 132 40.31 5.51 -29.15
C LEU A 132 39.78 6.89 -28.73
N ALA A 133 39.79 7.88 -29.61
CA ALA A 133 39.28 9.23 -29.35
C ALA A 133 37.76 9.37 -29.52
N ILE A 134 37.08 8.36 -30.06
CA ILE A 134 35.62 8.37 -30.25
C ILE A 134 34.86 8.50 -28.92
N ASP A 135 35.38 7.92 -27.84
CA ASP A 135 34.77 7.98 -26.52
C ASP A 135 35.82 7.92 -25.40
N SER A 136 35.62 8.68 -24.32
CA SER A 136 36.53 8.75 -23.19
C SER A 136 36.74 7.41 -22.46
N SER A 137 35.82 6.46 -22.61
CA SER A 137 35.92 5.12 -22.01
C SER A 137 36.77 4.13 -22.83
N PHE A 138 37.04 4.44 -24.11
CA PHE A 138 37.72 3.51 -25.01
C PHE A 138 39.21 3.32 -24.69
N PRO A 139 39.99 4.36 -24.32
CA PRO A 139 41.40 4.19 -23.95
C PRO A 139 41.60 3.18 -22.80
N ALA A 140 40.74 3.19 -21.79
CA ALA A 140 40.87 2.28 -20.65
C ALA A 140 40.59 0.81 -21.02
N ARG A 141 39.75 0.56 -22.03
CA ARG A 141 39.34 -0.81 -22.42
C ARG A 141 40.15 -1.39 -23.57
N PHE A 142 40.52 -0.57 -24.55
CA PHE A 142 41.02 -1.05 -25.83
C PHE A 142 42.50 -0.75 -26.08
N SER A 143 43.17 0.06 -25.24
CA SER A 143 44.57 0.42 -25.47
C SER A 143 45.52 -0.79 -25.46
N THR A 144 45.27 -1.77 -24.60
CA THR A 144 46.14 -2.95 -24.40
C THR A 144 45.91 -4.04 -25.44
N ASN A 145 44.67 -4.25 -25.90
CA ASN A 145 44.29 -5.38 -26.77
C ASN A 145 43.73 -4.93 -28.13
N PHE A 146 44.20 -3.79 -28.67
CA PHE A 146 43.72 -3.30 -29.96
C PHE A 146 44.21 -4.21 -31.10
N PRO A 147 43.32 -4.73 -31.98
CA PRO A 147 43.72 -5.67 -33.04
C PRO A 147 44.73 -5.11 -34.05
N VAL A 148 44.77 -3.79 -34.24
CA VAL A 148 45.77 -3.13 -35.09
C VAL A 148 47.02 -2.85 -34.26
N ASN A 149 48.06 -3.63 -34.51
CA ASN A 149 49.37 -3.47 -33.89
C ASN A 149 50.44 -3.12 -34.93
N THR A 150 51.25 -2.10 -34.63
CA THR A 150 52.41 -1.63 -35.42
C THR A 150 53.74 -1.87 -34.69
N ASP A 151 53.73 -2.68 -33.64
CA ASP A 151 54.91 -2.99 -32.82
C ASP A 151 56.08 -3.53 -33.67
N PRO A 152 57.33 -3.26 -33.26
CA PRO A 152 58.51 -3.71 -33.98
C PRO A 152 58.57 -5.23 -34.11
N VAL A 153 58.92 -5.71 -35.31
CA VAL A 153 58.96 -7.16 -35.58
C VAL A 153 60.26 -7.75 -35.05
N PRO A 154 60.25 -8.84 -34.26
CA PRO A 154 61.47 -9.46 -33.75
C PRO A 154 62.32 -10.04 -34.90
N SER A 155 63.62 -9.75 -34.88
CA SER A 155 64.58 -10.26 -35.87
C SER A 155 65.18 -11.60 -35.44
N LYS A 156 65.42 -12.50 -36.40
CA LYS A 156 66.15 -13.77 -36.16
C LYS A 156 67.65 -13.55 -35.82
N GLU A 157 68.19 -12.37 -36.13
CA GLU A 157 69.59 -11.98 -35.88
C GLU A 157 69.80 -11.26 -34.54
N GLY A 158 68.75 -11.19 -33.69
CA GLY A 158 68.73 -10.36 -32.49
C GLY A 158 68.31 -8.91 -32.79
N GLY A 159 67.52 -8.30 -31.91
CA GLY A 159 66.96 -6.95 -32.08
C GLY A 159 65.59 -6.91 -32.78
N THR A 160 65.10 -5.71 -33.07
CA THR A 160 63.80 -5.47 -33.71
C THR A 160 63.99 -4.81 -35.08
N LYS A 161 63.21 -5.25 -36.06
CA LYS A 161 63.13 -4.61 -37.38
C LYS A 161 62.05 -3.54 -37.36
N ASN A 162 62.32 -2.43 -38.06
CA ASN A 162 61.32 -1.40 -38.33
C ASN A 162 60.13 -2.03 -39.08
N PHE A 163 58.91 -1.53 -38.86
CA PHE A 163 57.66 -2.07 -39.43
C PHE A 163 57.77 -2.38 -40.93
N THR A 164 58.25 -1.40 -41.72
CA THR A 164 58.37 -1.52 -43.17
C THR A 164 59.34 -2.63 -43.57
N THR A 165 60.54 -2.65 -42.98
CA THR A 165 61.57 -3.66 -43.27
C THR A 165 61.21 -5.04 -42.72
N GLY A 166 60.47 -5.11 -41.61
CA GLY A 166 60.03 -6.36 -41.00
C GLY A 166 58.97 -7.09 -41.82
N TYR A 167 58.07 -6.35 -42.48
CA TYR A 167 56.95 -6.93 -43.23
C TYR A 167 57.12 -6.92 -44.75
N PHE A 168 57.95 -6.04 -45.32
CA PHE A 168 57.99 -5.82 -46.77
C PHE A 168 59.39 -5.86 -47.42
N HIS A 169 60.49 -5.96 -46.65
CA HIS A 169 61.83 -6.08 -47.21
C HIS A 169 62.07 -7.47 -47.81
N MET A 170 62.52 -7.55 -49.07
CA MET A 170 62.76 -8.80 -49.80
C MET A 170 61.63 -9.82 -49.62
N THR A 171 60.39 -9.34 -49.61
CA THR A 171 59.21 -10.16 -49.36
C THR A 171 58.52 -10.45 -50.69
N PRO A 172 58.25 -11.71 -51.06
CA PRO A 172 57.57 -11.99 -52.32
C PRO A 172 56.20 -11.32 -52.37
N THR A 173 55.78 -10.93 -53.58
CA THR A 173 54.57 -10.16 -53.82
C THR A 173 53.33 -10.82 -53.21
N VAL A 174 53.22 -12.15 -53.31
CA VAL A 174 52.13 -12.92 -52.69
C VAL A 174 52.09 -12.79 -51.17
N ALA A 175 53.25 -12.82 -50.50
CA ALA A 175 53.34 -12.71 -49.04
C ALA A 175 53.04 -11.28 -48.57
N ALA A 176 53.49 -10.27 -49.33
CA ALA A 176 53.15 -8.88 -49.07
C ALA A 176 51.64 -8.62 -49.23
N LEU A 177 50.98 -9.21 -50.24
CA LEU A 177 49.52 -9.18 -50.38
C LEU A 177 48.81 -9.85 -49.20
N THR A 178 49.28 -11.02 -48.75
CA THR A 178 48.76 -11.70 -47.55
C THR A 178 48.88 -10.80 -46.32
N MET A 179 49.98 -10.07 -46.18
CA MET A 179 50.18 -9.16 -45.05
C MET A 179 49.24 -7.95 -45.09
N LEU A 180 48.98 -7.39 -46.28
CA LEU A 180 47.95 -6.36 -46.47
C LEU A 180 46.54 -6.91 -46.14
N SER A 181 46.22 -8.15 -46.53
CA SER A 181 44.96 -8.82 -46.15
C SER A 181 44.84 -9.01 -44.64
N LYS A 182 45.94 -9.33 -43.96
CA LYS A 182 46.00 -9.41 -42.49
C LYS A 182 45.71 -8.04 -41.86
N PHE A 183 46.31 -6.96 -42.37
CA PHE A 183 46.02 -5.61 -41.86
C PHE A 183 44.54 -5.21 -42.08
N GLN A 184 43.94 -5.54 -43.23
CA GLN A 184 42.50 -5.36 -43.43
C GLN A 184 41.67 -6.15 -42.41
N ASN A 185 42.06 -7.39 -42.11
CA ASN A 185 41.38 -8.20 -41.11
C ASN A 185 41.43 -7.56 -39.73
N ASN A 186 42.61 -7.09 -39.32
CA ASN A 186 42.80 -6.41 -38.04
C ASN A 186 41.94 -5.13 -37.95
N VAL A 187 41.85 -4.34 -39.03
CA VAL A 187 41.01 -3.13 -39.07
C VAL A 187 39.53 -3.49 -38.93
N LYS A 188 39.04 -4.47 -39.70
CA LYS A 188 37.64 -4.94 -39.63
C LYS A 188 37.29 -5.58 -38.28
N ASN A 189 38.23 -6.26 -37.64
CA ASN A 189 38.06 -6.85 -36.32
C ASN A 189 38.02 -5.76 -35.23
N ALA A 190 38.90 -4.75 -35.32
CA ALA A 190 38.86 -3.60 -34.43
C ALA A 190 37.53 -2.84 -34.52
N GLU A 191 37.03 -2.63 -35.74
CA GLU A 191 35.70 -2.07 -35.98
C GLU A 191 34.61 -2.94 -35.33
N ASN A 192 34.63 -4.25 -35.53
CA ASN A 192 33.65 -5.17 -34.95
C ASN A 192 33.64 -5.12 -33.42
N THR A 193 34.82 -5.07 -32.80
CA THR A 193 34.99 -5.02 -31.34
C THR A 193 34.39 -3.74 -30.77
N ILE A 194 34.70 -2.59 -31.38
CA ILE A 194 34.17 -1.29 -30.96
C ILE A 194 32.66 -1.23 -31.19
N SER A 195 32.18 -1.59 -32.38
CA SER A 195 30.76 -1.58 -32.71
C SER A 195 29.94 -2.54 -31.84
N SER A 196 30.49 -3.71 -31.47
CA SER A 196 29.85 -4.63 -30.51
C SER A 196 29.76 -4.04 -29.11
N TYR A 197 30.80 -3.32 -28.66
CA TYR A 197 30.76 -2.63 -27.38
C TYR A 197 29.71 -1.51 -27.36
N ILE A 198 29.68 -0.70 -28.41
CA ILE A 198 28.67 0.36 -28.59
C ILE A 198 27.26 -0.25 -28.58
N HIS A 199 27.07 -1.37 -29.31
CA HIS A 199 25.81 -2.09 -29.33
C HIS A 199 25.39 -2.61 -27.95
N SER A 200 26.34 -3.11 -27.16
CA SER A 200 26.10 -3.54 -25.78
C SER A 200 25.66 -2.39 -24.88
N LYS A 201 26.18 -1.18 -25.08
CA LYS A 201 25.80 0.01 -24.30
C LYS A 201 24.39 0.49 -24.57
N ILE A 202 23.92 0.32 -25.81
CA ILE A 202 22.52 0.60 -26.15
C ILE A 202 21.60 -0.54 -25.66
N GLY A 203 22.06 -1.79 -25.68
CA GLY A 203 21.31 -2.94 -25.15
C GLY A 203 21.20 -2.97 -23.62
N ALA A 204 22.15 -2.37 -22.90
CA ALA A 204 22.14 -2.19 -21.47
C ALA A 204 21.26 -1.00 -21.06
N VAL A 205 19.97 -1.05 -21.42
CA VAL A 205 18.94 -0.26 -20.71
C VAL A 205 18.79 -0.91 -19.35
N GLU A 206 19.76 -0.69 -18.47
CA GLU A 206 19.52 -0.82 -17.04
C GLU A 206 18.47 0.22 -16.70
N PHE A 207 17.26 -0.26 -16.38
CA PHE A 207 16.25 0.55 -15.74
C PHE A 207 16.84 0.99 -14.40
N VAL A 208 17.38 2.20 -14.37
CA VAL A 208 17.77 2.84 -13.12
C VAL A 208 16.47 3.21 -12.42
N TYR A 209 16.00 2.31 -11.56
CA TYR A 209 15.01 2.65 -10.56
C TYR A 209 15.69 3.60 -9.57
N ASP A 210 15.46 4.89 -9.76
CA ASP A 210 16.12 5.98 -9.06
C ASP A 210 15.55 6.22 -7.65
N GLN A 211 14.36 5.69 -7.36
CA GLN A 211 13.66 5.89 -6.08
C GLN A 211 12.95 4.62 -5.61
N PHE A 212 13.10 4.31 -4.31
CA PHE A 212 12.41 3.21 -3.63
C PHE A 212 11.54 3.77 -2.51
N ALA A 213 10.23 3.60 -2.62
CA ALA A 213 9.27 3.98 -1.58
C ALA A 213 8.72 2.73 -0.89
N ALA A 214 8.75 2.70 0.45
CA ALA A 214 8.06 1.66 1.21
C ALA A 214 6.57 2.00 1.26
N VAL A 215 5.72 1.07 0.84
CA VAL A 215 4.26 1.19 0.91
C VAL A 215 3.78 0.27 2.02
N VAL A 216 3.13 0.86 3.03
CA VAL A 216 2.52 0.12 4.13
C VAL A 216 1.02 0.42 4.13
N GLY A 217 0.22 -0.63 4.01
CA GLY A 217 -1.22 -0.60 4.15
C GLY A 217 -1.69 -1.53 5.26
N GLN A 218 -2.85 -1.27 5.83
CA GLN A 218 -3.48 -2.13 6.83
C GLN A 218 -4.95 -2.36 6.48
N SER A 219 -5.48 -3.52 6.88
CA SER A 219 -6.83 -3.96 6.51
C SER A 219 -7.96 -3.12 7.12
N SER A 220 -7.73 -2.51 8.29
CA SER A 220 -8.68 -1.60 8.94
C SER A 220 -7.95 -0.68 9.92
N ASN A 221 -8.43 0.57 10.07
CA ASN A 221 -7.98 1.52 11.07
C ASN A 221 -8.76 1.42 12.40
N TYR A 222 -9.82 0.62 12.44
CA TYR A 222 -10.64 0.40 13.63
C TYR A 222 -10.93 -1.10 13.80
N VAL A 223 -10.51 -1.66 14.94
CA VAL A 223 -10.69 -3.07 15.29
C VAL A 223 -11.07 -3.21 16.76
N MET A 224 -11.94 -4.16 17.07
CA MET A 224 -12.30 -4.50 18.45
C MET A 224 -11.29 -5.51 19.04
N PRO A 225 -11.15 -5.57 20.38
CA PRO A 225 -10.31 -6.58 21.03
C PRO A 225 -10.67 -8.00 20.59
N GLY A 226 -9.70 -8.69 19.97
CA GLY A 226 -9.83 -10.05 19.43
C GLY A 226 -9.98 -10.16 17.91
N GLU A 227 -10.19 -9.04 17.20
CA GLU A 227 -10.22 -9.03 15.73
C GLU A 227 -8.81 -9.07 15.13
N LYS A 228 -8.66 -9.75 13.99
CA LYS A 228 -7.37 -9.85 13.29
C LYS A 228 -7.11 -8.59 12.48
N VAL A 229 -5.93 -7.99 12.68
CA VAL A 229 -5.40 -6.91 11.84
C VAL A 229 -4.42 -7.51 10.84
N THR A 230 -4.60 -7.25 9.55
CA THR A 230 -3.64 -7.63 8.51
C THR A 230 -2.87 -6.39 8.07
N ILE A 231 -1.55 -6.43 8.21
CA ILE A 231 -0.63 -5.39 7.73
C ILE A 231 0.00 -5.91 6.45
N THR A 232 -0.05 -5.11 5.39
CA THR A 232 0.59 -5.39 4.11
C THR A 232 1.67 -4.34 3.90
N ALA A 233 2.94 -4.76 3.90
CA ALA A 233 4.08 -3.89 3.63
C ALA A 233 4.83 -4.39 2.39
N GLY A 234 5.25 -3.46 1.54
CA GLY A 234 6.04 -3.75 0.34
C GLY A 234 6.94 -2.58 -0.01
N VAL A 235 7.85 -2.79 -0.96
CA VAL A 235 8.70 -1.73 -1.53
C VAL A 235 8.27 -1.51 -2.97
N GLY A 236 7.87 -0.29 -3.29
CA GLY A 236 7.63 0.18 -4.65
C GLY A 236 8.89 0.85 -5.19
N ALA A 237 9.38 0.38 -6.33
CA ALA A 237 10.41 1.07 -7.10
C ALA A 237 9.71 1.90 -8.20
N TYR A 238 10.04 3.19 -8.32
CA TYR A 238 9.48 4.05 -9.36
C TYR A 238 10.56 4.91 -10.01
N SER A 239 10.30 5.35 -11.25
CA SER A 239 11.19 6.25 -11.97
C SER A 239 10.63 7.68 -12.03
N THR A 240 11.46 8.69 -11.74
CA THR A 240 11.05 10.10 -11.80
C THR A 240 10.60 10.54 -13.21
N ALA A 241 11.09 9.86 -14.25
CA ALA A 241 10.72 10.13 -15.65
C ALA A 241 9.28 9.72 -16.01
N ALA A 242 8.65 8.82 -15.23
CA ALA A 242 7.34 8.27 -15.57
C ALA A 242 6.15 9.21 -15.26
N GLN A 243 6.37 10.29 -14.49
CA GLN A 243 5.37 11.30 -14.08
C GLN A 243 3.94 10.74 -13.89
N PRO A 244 3.72 9.87 -12.89
CA PRO A 244 2.39 9.29 -12.67
C PRO A 244 1.37 10.36 -12.27
N GLN A 245 0.15 10.26 -12.80
CA GLN A 245 -0.98 11.08 -12.39
C GLN A 245 -1.85 10.30 -11.43
N ILE A 246 -2.04 10.82 -10.21
CA ILE A 246 -2.87 10.19 -9.18
C ILE A 246 -4.13 11.03 -8.98
N THR A 247 -5.30 10.37 -8.99
CA THR A 247 -6.58 10.98 -8.63
C THR A 247 -7.17 10.28 -7.41
N ILE A 248 -7.58 11.04 -6.41
CA ILE A 248 -8.18 10.52 -5.16
C ILE A 248 -9.60 11.08 -5.06
N GLY A 249 -10.60 10.20 -5.16
CA GLY A 249 -12.01 10.60 -5.12
C GLY A 249 -12.41 11.53 -6.27
N GLY A 250 -11.82 11.33 -7.45
CA GLY A 250 -12.09 12.11 -8.67
C GLY A 250 -11.31 13.42 -8.82
N ALA A 251 -10.55 13.86 -7.81
CA ALA A 251 -9.71 15.05 -7.90
C ALA A 251 -8.22 14.68 -8.10
N PRO A 252 -7.48 15.36 -9.00
CA PRO A 252 -6.05 15.15 -9.17
C PRO A 252 -5.28 15.64 -7.94
N VAL A 253 -4.32 14.84 -7.46
CA VAL A 253 -3.48 15.15 -6.30
C VAL A 253 -2.02 15.14 -6.74
N PRO A 254 -1.24 16.20 -6.45
CA PRO A 254 0.17 16.24 -6.80
C PRO A 254 0.95 15.17 -6.03
N VAL A 255 1.89 14.54 -6.72
CA VAL A 255 2.79 13.53 -6.16
C VAL A 255 4.01 14.25 -5.59
N ASN A 256 4.39 13.94 -4.35
CA ASN A 256 5.58 14.51 -3.71
C ASN A 256 6.87 13.84 -4.21
N ALA A 257 8.03 14.35 -3.75
CA ALA A 257 9.35 13.89 -4.17
C ALA A 257 9.62 12.39 -3.91
N ASP A 258 8.82 11.75 -3.05
CA ASP A 258 8.90 10.33 -2.70
C ASP A 258 7.90 9.46 -3.47
N GLY A 259 7.17 10.02 -4.45
CA GLY A 259 6.20 9.25 -5.26
C GLY A 259 4.84 9.06 -4.58
N VAL A 260 4.54 9.82 -3.51
CA VAL A 260 3.34 9.69 -2.69
C VAL A 260 2.38 10.87 -2.91
N ALA A 261 1.09 10.59 -3.11
CA ALA A 261 0.04 11.60 -3.13
C ALA A 261 -0.67 11.63 -1.77
N ILE A 262 -0.71 12.80 -1.12
CA ILE A 262 -1.37 12.99 0.18
C ILE A 262 -2.61 13.85 -0.04
N LYS A 263 -3.78 13.35 0.40
CA LYS A 263 -5.03 14.10 0.40
C LYS A 263 -5.72 13.97 1.76
N GLU A 264 -5.90 15.10 2.42
CA GLU A 264 -6.69 15.21 3.64
C GLU A 264 -8.14 15.58 3.28
N PHE A 265 -9.11 14.94 3.94
CA PHE A 265 -10.52 15.27 3.81
C PHE A 265 -11.24 14.93 5.12
N ASN A 266 -12.31 15.66 5.43
CA ASN A 266 -13.15 15.35 6.58
C ASN A 266 -14.11 14.21 6.21
N ALA A 267 -14.23 13.23 7.11
CA ALA A 267 -15.11 12.09 6.91
C ALA A 267 -16.57 12.45 7.30
N ASP A 268 -17.48 12.40 6.33
CA ASP A 268 -18.90 12.71 6.53
C ASP A 268 -19.78 11.44 6.58
N GLY A 269 -20.63 11.36 7.61
CA GLY A 269 -21.58 10.27 7.83
C GLY A 269 -20.96 9.02 8.47
N GLY A 270 -21.73 8.31 9.31
CA GLY A 270 -21.29 7.06 9.94
C GLY A 270 -21.42 5.84 9.02
N GLY A 271 -20.56 4.83 9.19
CA GLY A 271 -20.60 3.56 8.45
C GLY A 271 -19.42 3.29 7.52
N GLU A 272 -19.51 2.21 6.75
CA GLU A 272 -18.48 1.81 5.75
C GLU A 272 -18.56 2.72 4.51
N ARG A 273 -17.42 3.30 4.14
CA ARG A 273 -17.27 4.22 3.01
C ARG A 273 -16.08 3.76 2.18
N SER A 274 -16.07 4.12 0.90
CA SER A 274 -14.99 3.79 -0.03
C SER A 274 -14.64 5.01 -0.86
N ILE A 275 -13.34 5.29 -1.01
CA ILE A 275 -12.83 6.30 -1.93
C ILE A 275 -12.03 5.59 -3.03
N PRO A 276 -12.41 5.77 -4.31
CA PRO A 276 -11.62 5.26 -5.41
C PRO A 276 -10.35 6.12 -5.57
N VAL A 277 -9.20 5.45 -5.59
CA VAL A 277 -7.90 6.02 -5.95
C VAL A 277 -7.54 5.49 -7.32
N ASN A 278 -7.43 6.35 -8.34
CA ASN A 278 -6.94 5.95 -9.64
C ASN A 278 -5.50 6.41 -9.80
N VAL A 279 -4.62 5.46 -10.10
CA VAL A 279 -3.21 5.72 -10.41
C VAL A 279 -3.02 5.46 -11.90
N THR A 280 -2.73 6.51 -12.66
CA THR A 280 -2.38 6.41 -14.08
C THR A 280 -0.87 6.51 -14.23
N TYR A 281 -0.26 5.47 -14.77
CA TYR A 281 1.17 5.42 -15.07
C TYR A 281 1.40 5.09 -16.54
N THR A 282 2.49 5.61 -17.10
CA THR A 282 2.93 5.27 -18.45
C THR A 282 3.81 4.03 -18.36
N LYS A 283 3.41 2.95 -19.05
CA LYS A 283 4.18 1.71 -19.16
C LYS A 283 5.44 1.89 -20.03
N PRO A 284 6.40 0.96 -19.94
CA PRO A 284 7.61 0.97 -20.77
C PRO A 284 7.35 0.95 -22.29
N ASP A 285 6.16 0.52 -22.72
CA ASP A 285 5.71 0.49 -24.12
C ASP A 285 5.06 1.82 -24.59
N GLY A 286 5.09 2.87 -23.76
CA GLY A 286 4.47 4.17 -24.04
C GLY A 286 2.95 4.20 -23.82
N THR A 287 2.32 3.07 -23.50
CA THR A 287 0.88 3.03 -23.22
C THR A 287 0.57 3.48 -21.80
N LYS A 288 -0.53 4.21 -21.63
CA LYS A 288 -1.00 4.62 -20.29
C LYS A 288 -1.91 3.54 -19.72
N GLU A 289 -1.61 3.06 -18.52
CA GLU A 289 -2.47 2.16 -17.77
C GLU A 289 -3.01 2.88 -16.53
N THR A 290 -4.29 2.68 -16.25
CA THR A 290 -4.93 3.20 -15.04
C THR A 290 -5.34 2.04 -14.16
N LYS A 291 -4.87 2.02 -12.91
CA LYS A 291 -5.32 1.08 -11.88
C LYS A 291 -6.16 1.80 -10.84
N THR A 292 -7.32 1.25 -10.56
CA THR A 292 -8.26 1.76 -9.56
C THR A 292 -8.17 0.92 -8.29
N PHE A 293 -7.92 1.57 -7.17
CA PHE A 293 -7.87 0.98 -5.84
C PHE A 293 -9.00 1.57 -4.98
N PRO A 294 -10.01 0.77 -4.59
CA PRO A 294 -11.03 1.22 -3.65
C PRO A 294 -10.47 1.17 -2.22
N ILE A 295 -10.18 2.33 -1.64
CA ILE A 295 -9.76 2.42 -0.23
C ILE A 295 -11.00 2.52 0.64
N LYS A 296 -11.27 1.45 1.39
CA LYS A 296 -12.36 1.38 2.34
C LYS A 296 -11.96 2.00 3.67
N TYR A 297 -12.82 2.82 4.24
CA TYR A 297 -12.67 3.36 5.60
C TYR A 297 -14.03 3.34 6.30
N THR A 298 -14.01 3.12 7.62
CA THR A 298 -15.22 3.08 8.44
C THR A 298 -15.23 4.28 9.36
N VAL A 299 -16.29 5.07 9.29
CA VAL A 299 -16.51 6.19 10.20
C VAL A 299 -17.30 5.69 11.40
N GLY A 300 -16.64 5.66 12.55
CA GLY A 300 -17.30 5.33 13.81
C GLY A 300 -18.26 6.46 14.21
N THR A 301 -19.55 6.15 14.33
CA THR A 301 -20.47 7.03 15.04
C THR A 301 -20.14 6.92 16.53
N PRO A 302 -19.87 8.02 17.25
CA PRO A 302 -19.64 7.96 18.68
C PRO A 302 -20.80 7.22 19.34
N GLY A 303 -20.51 6.09 19.99
CA GLY A 303 -21.51 5.38 20.78
C GLY A 303 -22.08 6.36 21.79
N GLY A 304 -23.41 6.57 21.77
CA GLY A 304 -24.04 7.53 22.65
C GLY A 304 -23.63 7.25 24.10
N ALA A 305 -23.13 8.27 24.79
CA ALA A 305 -22.75 8.14 26.19
C ALA A 305 -23.98 7.70 27.01
N ALA A 306 -23.88 6.54 27.68
CA ALA A 306 -24.93 6.05 28.54
C ALA A 306 -24.76 6.63 29.95
N VAL A 307 -25.62 7.57 30.33
CA VAL A 307 -25.69 8.09 31.70
C VAL A 307 -26.69 7.25 32.48
N MET A 308 -26.23 6.57 33.52
CA MET A 308 -27.05 5.76 34.41
C MET A 308 -27.02 6.34 35.82
N LEU A 309 -28.15 6.27 36.53
CA LEU A 309 -28.22 6.67 37.93
C LEU A 309 -27.97 5.45 38.82
N ASP A 310 -26.79 5.36 39.43
CA ASP A 310 -26.36 4.21 40.26
C ASP A 310 -27.32 3.88 41.41
N LYS A 311 -28.03 4.89 41.94
CA LYS A 311 -29.00 4.71 43.04
C LYS A 311 -30.41 4.39 42.57
N MET A 312 -30.72 4.55 41.29
CA MET A 312 -32.04 4.28 40.70
C MET A 312 -32.15 2.88 40.06
N ASN A 313 -31.15 2.01 40.23
CA ASN A 313 -31.21 0.60 39.80
C ASN A 313 -32.15 -0.22 40.72
N VAL A 314 -33.43 0.15 40.75
CA VAL A 314 -34.45 -0.43 41.62
C VAL A 314 -35.67 -0.84 40.80
N PHE A 315 -36.18 -2.05 41.04
CA PHE A 315 -37.50 -2.49 40.59
C PHE A 315 -38.48 -2.53 41.76
N TYR A 316 -39.70 -2.05 41.54
CA TYR A 316 -40.77 -2.07 42.51
C TYR A 316 -41.70 -3.26 42.27
N ILE A 317 -42.03 -3.99 43.35
CA ILE A 317 -42.99 -5.09 43.34
C ILE A 317 -44.41 -4.53 43.18
N GLY A 318 -45.22 -5.16 42.33
CA GLY A 318 -46.64 -4.82 42.13
C GLY A 318 -46.91 -3.77 41.05
N VAL A 319 -45.87 -3.19 40.44
CA VAL A 319 -45.99 -2.27 39.29
C VAL A 319 -45.18 -2.76 38.10
N ASP A 320 -45.56 -2.29 36.92
CA ASP A 320 -44.82 -2.53 35.69
C ASP A 320 -43.61 -1.59 35.66
N ASN A 321 -42.39 -2.15 35.61
CA ASN A 321 -41.15 -1.38 35.61
C ASN A 321 -40.64 -1.20 34.17
N PRO A 322 -40.86 -0.04 33.52
CA PRO A 322 -40.39 0.17 32.16
C PRO A 322 -38.88 0.41 32.16
N ILE A 323 -38.19 -0.24 31.24
CA ILE A 323 -36.76 -0.07 30.99
C ILE A 323 -36.50 0.16 29.51
N THR A 324 -35.42 0.90 29.23
CA THR A 324 -34.89 1.04 27.88
C THR A 324 -33.52 0.39 27.82
N ILE A 325 -33.36 -0.56 26.91
CA ILE A 325 -32.10 -1.26 26.69
C ILE A 325 -31.52 -0.77 25.37
N GLY A 326 -30.24 -0.42 25.37
CA GLY A 326 -29.48 -0.13 24.15
C GLY A 326 -28.90 -1.42 23.57
N SER A 327 -28.96 -1.57 22.25
CA SER A 327 -28.28 -2.65 21.53
C SER A 327 -27.23 -2.04 20.59
N PRO A 328 -25.93 -2.11 20.94
CA PRO A 328 -24.88 -1.54 20.10
C PRO A 328 -24.67 -2.31 18.79
N THR A 329 -25.08 -3.58 18.73
CA THR A 329 -24.88 -4.46 17.57
C THR A 329 -26.16 -4.71 16.76
N GLY A 330 -27.27 -4.07 17.13
CA GLY A 330 -28.59 -4.29 16.54
C GLY A 330 -29.39 -5.40 17.24
N TRP A 331 -30.73 -5.28 17.19
CA TRP A 331 -31.65 -6.19 17.88
C TRP A 331 -31.64 -7.62 17.34
N ASP A 332 -31.21 -7.79 16.08
CA ASP A 332 -31.13 -9.10 15.42
C ASP A 332 -30.06 -10.01 16.03
N LYS A 333 -29.05 -9.40 16.66
CA LYS A 333 -27.91 -10.09 17.31
C LYS A 333 -27.89 -9.91 18.83
N THR A 334 -28.97 -9.39 19.41
CA THR A 334 -29.04 -9.07 20.84
C THR A 334 -30.15 -9.85 21.51
N THR A 335 -29.77 -10.71 22.45
CA THR A 335 -30.72 -11.40 23.34
C THR A 335 -30.66 -10.81 24.74
N VAL A 336 -31.78 -10.80 25.44
CA VAL A 336 -31.88 -10.26 26.80
C VAL A 336 -32.60 -11.28 27.67
N SER A 337 -32.03 -11.57 28.82
CA SER A 337 -32.62 -12.42 29.85
C SER A 337 -32.61 -11.71 31.20
N ILE A 338 -33.46 -12.19 32.11
CA ILE A 338 -33.57 -11.65 33.47
C ILE A 338 -33.57 -12.80 34.49
N THR A 339 -32.95 -12.54 35.63
CA THR A 339 -33.03 -13.36 36.84
C THR A 339 -33.72 -12.55 37.93
N GLY A 340 -34.61 -13.18 38.71
CA GLY A 340 -35.34 -12.50 39.80
C GLY A 340 -36.63 -11.80 39.37
N GLY A 341 -37.13 -12.06 38.16
CA GLY A 341 -38.38 -11.52 37.64
C GLY A 341 -38.73 -12.06 36.26
N THR A 342 -39.72 -11.44 35.62
CA THR A 342 -40.09 -11.68 34.22
C THR A 342 -39.91 -10.41 33.41
N ILE A 343 -39.50 -10.56 32.16
CA ILE A 343 -39.32 -9.44 31.22
C ILE A 343 -40.21 -9.66 29.99
N SER A 344 -40.95 -8.63 29.59
CA SER A 344 -41.82 -8.64 28.41
C SER A 344 -41.55 -7.42 27.53
N GLY A 345 -42.00 -7.49 26.27
CA GLY A 345 -41.76 -6.46 25.25
C GLY A 345 -40.72 -6.86 24.21
N THR A 346 -40.60 -6.06 23.15
CA THR A 346 -39.71 -6.29 22.00
C THR A 346 -38.85 -5.06 21.74
N GLY A 347 -37.66 -5.28 21.18
CA GLY A 347 -36.72 -4.21 20.90
C GLY A 347 -36.23 -3.52 22.19
N SER A 348 -36.11 -2.18 22.12
CA SER A 348 -35.48 -1.35 23.15
C SER A 348 -36.35 -1.08 24.37
N LYS A 349 -37.67 -1.04 24.22
CA LYS A 349 -38.59 -0.80 25.34
C LYS A 349 -39.07 -2.12 25.91
N ARG A 350 -38.80 -2.37 27.17
CA ARG A 350 -39.22 -3.58 27.87
C ARG A 350 -39.84 -3.27 29.21
N VAL A 351 -40.64 -4.19 29.71
CA VAL A 351 -41.29 -4.08 31.01
C VAL A 351 -40.84 -5.25 31.87
N VAL A 352 -40.41 -4.94 33.09
CA VAL A 352 -39.99 -5.93 34.07
C VAL A 352 -41.03 -6.03 35.18
N LYS A 353 -41.45 -7.26 35.50
CA LYS A 353 -42.30 -7.57 36.66
C LYS A 353 -41.53 -8.44 37.65
N VAL A 354 -41.58 -8.06 38.92
CA VAL A 354 -40.87 -8.73 40.02
C VAL A 354 -41.87 -9.06 41.14
N SER A 355 -41.64 -10.18 41.83
CA SER A 355 -42.57 -10.74 42.82
C SER A 355 -41.98 -10.94 44.22
N ALA A 356 -40.65 -10.98 44.35
CA ALA A 356 -39.98 -11.25 45.62
C ALA A 356 -38.89 -10.21 45.91
N ILE A 357 -38.74 -9.84 47.19
CA ILE A 357 -37.66 -8.95 47.62
C ILE A 357 -36.32 -9.66 47.44
N GLY A 358 -35.32 -8.96 46.90
CA GLY A 358 -34.00 -9.51 46.66
C GLY A 358 -33.22 -8.76 45.58
N ALA A 359 -32.33 -9.48 44.90
CA ALA A 359 -31.59 -8.97 43.76
C ALA A 359 -32.21 -9.49 42.45
N ALA A 360 -32.28 -8.63 41.45
CA ALA A 360 -32.56 -9.00 40.07
C ALA A 360 -31.32 -8.69 39.21
N SER A 361 -31.13 -9.44 38.14
CA SER A 361 -30.07 -9.11 37.18
C SER A 361 -30.58 -9.27 35.76
N ILE A 362 -30.28 -8.29 34.91
CA ILE A 362 -30.55 -8.35 33.48
C ILE A 362 -29.24 -8.66 32.76
N THR A 363 -29.25 -9.69 31.93
CA THR A 363 -28.11 -10.06 31.08
C THR A 363 -28.45 -9.71 29.64
N VAL A 364 -27.67 -8.81 29.05
CA VAL A 364 -27.77 -8.44 27.63
C VAL A 364 -26.62 -9.12 26.89
N THR A 365 -26.93 -10.06 26.01
CA THR A 365 -25.94 -10.75 25.18
C THR A 365 -25.99 -10.15 23.79
N ALA A 366 -25.03 -9.27 23.49
CA ALA A 366 -24.85 -8.66 22.19
C ALA A 366 -23.74 -9.40 21.43
N ASP A 367 -24.07 -10.01 20.29
CA ASP A 367 -23.10 -10.73 19.44
C ASP A 367 -22.27 -11.78 20.23
N GLY A 368 -22.96 -12.54 21.09
CA GLY A 368 -22.36 -13.61 21.91
C GLY A 368 -21.63 -13.15 23.18
N LYS A 369 -21.47 -11.84 23.42
CA LYS A 369 -20.82 -11.30 24.62
C LYS A 369 -21.86 -10.86 25.68
N PRO A 370 -21.94 -11.54 26.84
CA PRO A 370 -22.90 -11.18 27.88
C PRO A 370 -22.41 -10.00 28.72
N SER A 371 -23.29 -9.01 28.91
CA SER A 371 -23.13 -7.90 29.85
C SER A 371 -24.21 -7.98 30.93
N LYS A 372 -23.80 -8.03 32.20
CA LYS A 372 -24.70 -8.19 33.34
C LYS A 372 -24.94 -6.85 34.05
N PHE A 373 -26.20 -6.54 34.33
CA PHE A 373 -26.64 -5.36 35.06
C PHE A 373 -27.45 -5.78 36.28
N ASP A 374 -27.00 -5.36 37.47
CA ASP A 374 -27.63 -5.73 38.74
C ASP A 374 -28.61 -4.65 39.23
N PHE A 375 -29.79 -5.11 39.66
CA PHE A 375 -30.90 -4.30 40.16
C PHE A 375 -31.35 -4.80 41.53
N ARG A 376 -31.87 -3.88 42.34
CA ARG A 376 -32.43 -4.17 43.66
C ARG A 376 -33.94 -4.25 43.57
N ILE A 377 -34.56 -5.26 44.16
CA ILE A 377 -36.02 -5.34 44.22
C ILE A 377 -36.49 -4.76 45.54
N LYS A 378 -37.31 -3.72 45.47
CA LYS A 378 -37.91 -3.06 46.64
C LYS A 378 -39.43 -3.13 46.58
N ARG A 379 -40.04 -2.99 47.76
CA ARG A 379 -41.47 -2.72 47.87
C ARG A 379 -41.76 -1.27 47.55
N ILE A 380 -42.96 -1.01 47.02
CA ILE A 380 -43.52 0.34 46.93
C ILE A 380 -43.50 0.95 48.35
N PRO A 381 -43.13 2.23 48.52
CA PRO A 381 -43.18 2.91 49.81
C PRO A 381 -44.53 2.77 50.51
N ASP A 382 -44.54 2.90 51.83
CA ASP A 382 -45.79 2.86 52.58
C ASP A 382 -46.63 4.11 52.27
N PRO A 383 -47.95 3.97 52.05
CA PRO A 383 -48.82 5.10 51.74
C PRO A 383 -49.06 5.97 52.97
N ILE A 384 -49.37 7.23 52.71
CA ILE A 384 -49.81 8.19 53.71
C ILE A 384 -51.33 8.09 53.82
N ILE A 385 -51.80 7.86 55.05
CA ILE A 385 -53.24 7.81 55.32
C ILE A 385 -53.80 9.23 55.38
N LYS A 386 -54.90 9.46 54.66
CA LYS A 386 -55.60 10.74 54.61
C LYS A 386 -57.09 10.59 54.88
N VAL A 387 -57.65 11.60 55.52
CA VAL A 387 -59.11 11.76 55.69
C VAL A 387 -59.48 13.11 55.12
N GLY A 388 -60.29 13.11 54.06
CA GLY A 388 -60.50 14.32 53.26
C GLY A 388 -59.18 14.85 52.67
N PRO A 389 -58.86 16.14 52.82
CA PRO A 389 -57.66 16.74 52.25
C PRO A 389 -56.37 16.55 53.08
N SER A 390 -56.46 16.10 54.33
CA SER A 390 -55.33 16.15 55.27
C SER A 390 -54.85 14.77 55.71
N SER A 391 -53.54 14.65 55.97
CA SER A 391 -52.86 13.48 56.54
C SER A 391 -52.69 13.56 58.07
N GLY A 392 -53.54 14.35 58.74
CA GLY A 392 -53.51 14.60 60.19
C GLY A 392 -53.51 16.10 60.53
N GLY A 393 -53.38 16.40 61.83
CA GLY A 393 -53.26 17.77 62.35
C GLY A 393 -54.60 18.47 62.60
N ARG A 394 -54.62 19.80 62.47
CA ARG A 394 -55.83 20.60 62.74
C ARG A 394 -56.80 20.53 61.57
N MET A 395 -58.06 20.22 61.84
CA MET A 395 -59.14 20.19 60.84
C MET A 395 -60.42 20.78 61.42
N GLN A 396 -61.24 21.47 60.60
CA GLN A 396 -62.55 21.93 61.07
C GLN A 396 -63.46 20.74 61.38
N ALA A 397 -64.18 20.79 62.50
CA ALA A 397 -65.09 19.69 62.89
C ALA A 397 -66.13 19.37 61.79
N VAL A 398 -66.63 20.40 61.09
CA VAL A 398 -67.58 20.26 59.98
C VAL A 398 -66.96 19.52 58.78
N VAL A 399 -65.70 19.81 58.46
CA VAL A 399 -64.99 19.17 57.34
C VAL A 399 -64.71 17.70 57.64
N PHE A 400 -64.35 17.37 58.88
CA PHE A 400 -64.16 15.97 59.27
C PHE A 400 -65.48 15.18 59.22
N ARG A 401 -66.58 15.78 59.71
CA ARG A 401 -67.93 15.19 59.71
C ARG A 401 -68.46 14.84 58.32
N SER A 402 -68.04 15.57 57.28
CA SER A 402 -68.47 15.30 55.91
C SER A 402 -67.69 14.18 55.21
N GLN A 403 -66.63 13.65 55.83
CA GLN A 403 -65.81 12.60 55.20
C GLN A 403 -66.46 11.22 55.35
N GLN A 404 -66.41 10.44 54.27
CA GLN A 404 -67.01 9.10 54.22
C GLN A 404 -65.98 7.97 54.26
N PHE A 405 -64.75 8.24 53.83
CA PHE A 405 -63.70 7.23 53.69
C PHE A 405 -62.35 7.73 54.17
N VAL A 406 -61.56 6.79 54.69
CA VAL A 406 -60.13 6.91 54.91
C VAL A 406 -59.42 6.43 53.65
N ARG A 407 -58.49 7.24 53.12
CA ARG A 407 -57.72 6.94 51.90
C ARG A 407 -56.26 6.69 52.23
N ALA A 408 -55.59 5.93 51.37
CA ALA A 408 -54.17 5.64 51.44
C ALA A 408 -53.51 6.13 50.15
N ASP A 409 -52.87 7.30 50.22
CA ASP A 409 -52.30 7.96 49.06
C ASP A 409 -50.77 7.83 49.06
N LEU A 410 -50.17 7.63 47.89
CA LEU A 410 -48.73 7.69 47.70
C LEU A 410 -48.34 9.10 47.24
N GLU A 411 -47.52 9.80 48.01
CA GLU A 411 -46.94 11.08 47.60
C GLU A 411 -45.51 10.86 47.09
N ASN A 412 -45.12 11.60 46.05
CA ASN A 412 -43.76 11.57 45.47
C ASN A 412 -43.30 10.18 45.00
N PHE A 413 -44.22 9.37 44.46
CA PHE A 413 -43.91 8.08 43.87
C PHE A 413 -44.11 8.12 42.35
N ASP A 414 -43.07 7.76 41.60
CA ASP A 414 -43.01 7.93 40.14
C ASP A 414 -43.88 6.93 39.35
N PHE A 415 -44.48 5.94 40.03
CA PHE A 415 -45.32 4.92 39.39
C PHE A 415 -46.78 5.07 39.79
N GLU A 416 -47.67 4.76 38.85
CA GLU A 416 -49.11 4.65 39.12
C GLU A 416 -49.40 3.41 39.97
N ALA A 417 -49.56 3.59 41.27
CA ALA A 417 -49.94 2.55 42.22
C ALA A 417 -51.04 3.05 43.15
N LYS A 418 -51.98 2.17 43.52
CA LYS A 418 -53.10 2.48 44.42
C LYS A 418 -53.08 1.53 45.60
N PHE A 419 -53.23 2.10 46.81
CA PHE A 419 -53.44 1.33 48.03
C PHE A 419 -54.91 1.41 48.45
N SER A 420 -55.42 0.27 48.93
CA SER A 420 -56.78 0.16 49.47
C SER A 420 -56.70 -0.07 50.97
N VAL A 421 -57.44 0.73 51.75
CA VAL A 421 -57.57 0.51 53.20
C VAL A 421 -58.50 -0.67 53.44
N THR A 422 -58.03 -1.71 54.13
CA THR A 422 -58.81 -2.92 54.41
C THR A 422 -59.48 -2.87 55.78
N GLY A 423 -58.88 -2.18 56.75
CA GLY A 423 -59.46 -1.99 58.07
C GLY A 423 -58.58 -1.19 59.01
N GLY A 424 -59.02 -1.03 60.24
CA GLY A 424 -58.30 -0.35 61.32
C GLY A 424 -59.25 0.04 62.44
N THR A 425 -58.77 0.84 63.39
CA THR A 425 -59.57 1.30 64.53
C THR A 425 -59.53 2.82 64.59
N VAL A 426 -60.67 3.45 64.88
CA VAL A 426 -60.77 4.90 65.08
C VAL A 426 -61.24 5.17 66.49
N TYR A 427 -60.54 6.06 67.17
CA TYR A 427 -60.87 6.54 68.49
C TYR A 427 -61.37 7.99 68.40
N PHE A 428 -62.49 8.27 69.04
CA PHE A 428 -63.10 9.60 69.15
C PHE A 428 -63.06 10.07 70.60
N MET A 429 -62.56 11.28 70.81
CA MET A 429 -62.43 11.92 72.12
C MET A 429 -63.03 13.32 72.04
N ASN A 430 -64.12 13.58 72.76
CA ASN A 430 -64.73 14.91 72.84
C ASN A 430 -64.21 15.67 74.07
N PRO A 431 -64.11 17.01 74.03
CA PRO A 431 -63.75 17.81 75.20
C PRO A 431 -64.72 17.53 76.36
N GLY A 432 -64.18 17.17 77.52
CA GLY A 432 -64.95 16.91 78.73
C GLY A 432 -65.56 15.50 78.85
N ASP A 433 -65.49 14.66 77.81
CA ASP A 433 -65.89 13.25 77.93
C ASP A 433 -64.73 12.44 78.54
N ARG A 434 -65.03 11.62 79.55
CA ARG A 434 -64.06 10.74 80.20
C ARG A 434 -63.89 9.41 79.47
N ASN A 435 -64.79 9.07 78.54
CA ASN A 435 -64.78 7.80 77.83
C ASN A 435 -64.36 7.97 76.38
N VAL A 436 -63.33 7.23 75.95
CA VAL A 436 -62.93 7.15 74.53
C VAL A 436 -63.90 6.23 73.79
N LYS A 437 -64.53 6.71 72.72
CA LYS A 437 -65.35 5.87 71.84
C LYS A 437 -64.47 5.28 70.76
N GLN A 438 -64.62 3.99 70.47
CA GLN A 438 -63.85 3.30 69.43
C GLN A 438 -64.75 2.60 68.43
N ILE A 439 -64.29 2.54 67.18
CA ILE A 439 -64.93 1.75 66.14
C ILE A 439 -63.90 1.09 65.22
N SER A 440 -64.19 -0.14 64.80
CA SER A 440 -63.41 -0.83 63.79
C SER A 440 -63.89 -0.44 62.39
N LEU A 441 -62.97 -0.05 61.52
CA LEU A 441 -63.20 0.25 60.12
C LEU A 441 -63.25 -1.04 59.30
N THR A 442 -64.16 -1.07 58.33
CA THR A 442 -64.19 -2.08 57.26
C THR A 442 -64.00 -1.38 55.93
N SER A 443 -62.99 -1.79 55.16
CA SER A 443 -62.67 -1.22 53.84
C SER A 443 -62.47 0.31 53.85
N GLY A 444 -61.96 0.86 54.95
CA GLY A 444 -61.75 2.30 55.13
C GLY A 444 -63.02 3.15 55.26
N SER A 445 -64.21 2.54 55.34
CA SER A 445 -65.48 3.26 55.46
C SER A 445 -65.69 3.83 56.86
N LEU A 446 -66.03 5.12 56.93
CA LEU A 446 -66.41 5.82 58.16
C LEU A 446 -67.92 5.77 58.44
N ALA A 447 -68.71 5.13 57.58
CA ALA A 447 -70.16 5.09 57.71
C ALA A 447 -70.63 4.49 59.06
N GLY A 448 -69.95 3.45 59.54
CA GLY A 448 -70.25 2.86 60.87
C GLY A 448 -70.00 3.85 62.02
N ALA A 449 -69.14 4.85 61.81
CA ALA A 449 -68.78 5.85 62.80
C ALA A 449 -69.68 7.10 62.75
N ALA A 450 -70.69 7.13 61.87
CA ALA A 450 -71.48 8.34 61.58
C ALA A 450 -72.11 8.95 62.84
N GLU A 451 -72.65 8.13 63.74
CA GLU A 451 -73.25 8.61 65.00
C GLU A 451 -72.21 9.30 65.89
N TYR A 452 -71.00 8.75 65.99
CA TYR A 452 -69.92 9.36 66.75
C TYR A 452 -69.42 10.64 66.06
N MET A 453 -69.29 10.63 64.73
CA MET A 453 -68.85 11.79 63.96
C MET A 453 -69.80 12.99 64.13
N ARG A 454 -71.12 12.78 64.17
CA ARG A 454 -72.11 13.86 64.40
C ARG A 454 -71.93 14.58 65.74
N THR A 455 -71.39 13.90 66.75
CA THR A 455 -71.20 14.46 68.09
C THR A 455 -69.87 15.23 68.29
N LEU A 456 -68.98 15.24 67.28
CA LEU A 456 -67.63 15.83 67.40
C LEU A 456 -67.65 17.36 67.48
N ALA A 457 -67.36 17.95 68.64
CA ALA A 457 -67.31 19.40 68.81
C ALA A 457 -65.92 20.00 68.45
N PRO A 458 -65.82 21.33 68.28
CA PRO A 458 -64.53 22.01 68.36
C PRO A 458 -63.77 21.62 69.64
N GLY A 459 -62.51 21.23 69.49
CA GLY A 459 -61.64 20.68 70.54
C GLY A 459 -61.57 19.15 70.58
N SER A 460 -62.40 18.43 69.83
CA SER A 460 -62.35 16.96 69.78
C SER A 460 -61.09 16.42 69.12
N THR A 461 -60.62 15.27 69.56
CA THR A 461 -59.49 14.56 68.97
C THR A 461 -59.95 13.24 68.37
N VAL A 462 -59.54 12.97 67.12
CA VAL A 462 -59.80 11.70 66.44
C VAL A 462 -58.47 11.04 66.10
N ILE A 463 -58.27 9.82 66.57
CA ILE A 463 -57.01 9.07 66.39
C ILE A 463 -57.33 7.81 65.60
N PHE A 464 -56.58 7.60 64.53
CA PHE A 464 -56.60 6.35 63.79
C PHE A 464 -55.52 5.43 64.36
N ASP A 465 -55.78 4.13 64.41
CA ASP A 465 -54.85 3.12 64.91
C ASP A 465 -54.98 1.83 64.11
N ASN A 466 -53.90 1.04 64.05
CA ASN A 466 -53.83 -0.27 63.41
C ASN A 466 -54.41 -0.27 61.98
N ILE A 467 -54.18 0.80 61.22
CA ILE A 467 -54.69 0.95 59.86
C ILE A 467 -53.97 -0.03 58.94
N ARG A 468 -54.76 -0.94 58.35
CA ARG A 468 -54.31 -1.96 57.42
C ARG A 468 -54.60 -1.54 55.99
N VAL A 469 -53.59 -1.64 55.14
CA VAL A 469 -53.68 -1.34 53.70
C VAL A 469 -53.18 -2.51 52.88
N VAL A 470 -53.69 -2.66 51.67
CA VAL A 470 -53.22 -3.62 50.67
C VAL A 470 -52.89 -2.83 49.40
N GLY A 471 -51.67 -3.02 48.89
CA GLY A 471 -51.22 -2.42 47.64
C GLY A 471 -51.36 -3.37 46.45
N PRO A 472 -50.83 -2.95 45.28
CA PRO A 472 -50.79 -3.79 44.08
C PRO A 472 -49.92 -5.06 44.24
N ASP A 473 -49.09 -5.11 45.28
CA ASP A 473 -48.29 -6.27 45.68
C ASP A 473 -49.12 -7.37 46.38
N GLY A 474 -50.39 -7.09 46.71
CA GLY A 474 -51.32 -8.05 47.34
C GLY A 474 -50.99 -8.38 48.80
N GLN A 475 -50.00 -7.71 49.40
CA GLN A 475 -49.55 -7.98 50.76
C GLN A 475 -50.16 -6.97 51.74
N PRO A 476 -50.85 -7.42 52.81
CA PRO A 476 -51.38 -6.51 53.81
C PRO A 476 -50.25 -5.87 54.62
N ARG A 477 -50.36 -4.57 54.87
CA ARG A 477 -49.41 -3.78 55.67
C ARG A 477 -50.16 -3.00 56.74
N THR A 478 -49.59 -2.95 57.95
CA THR A 478 -50.10 -2.10 59.04
C THR A 478 -49.27 -0.83 59.12
N ILE A 479 -49.91 0.32 58.94
CA ILE A 479 -49.27 1.63 59.06
C ILE A 479 -48.96 1.90 60.53
N GLN A 480 -47.68 2.16 60.83
CA GLN A 480 -47.18 2.31 62.20
C GLN A 480 -47.52 3.68 62.81
N ASN A 481 -47.64 4.73 61.99
CA ASN A 481 -47.96 6.09 62.44
C ASN A 481 -49.22 6.62 61.74
N PRO A 482 -50.40 6.06 62.06
CA PRO A 482 -51.67 6.54 61.54
C PRO A 482 -51.98 7.97 62.01
N PRO A 483 -52.77 8.74 61.24
CA PRO A 483 -52.98 10.16 61.48
C PRO A 483 -53.84 10.42 62.71
N GLY A 484 -53.52 11.50 63.43
CA GLY A 484 -54.37 12.07 64.47
C GLY A 484 -54.91 13.43 64.02
N PHE A 485 -56.16 13.72 64.32
CA PHE A 485 -56.83 14.97 63.99
C PHE A 485 -57.27 15.68 65.27
N SER A 486 -56.93 16.96 65.37
CA SER A 486 -57.46 17.86 66.40
C SER A 486 -58.46 18.81 65.74
N LEU A 487 -59.71 18.69 66.16
CA LEU A 487 -60.81 19.41 65.55
C LEU A 487 -60.96 20.79 66.16
N PHE A 488 -61.25 21.80 65.34
CA PHE A 488 -61.50 23.18 65.79
C PHE A 488 -62.77 23.76 65.16
#